data_AF-A0A4U9CXZ0-F1
#
_entry.id   AF-A0A4U9CXZ0-F1
#
_cell.length_a   1.000
_cell.length_b   1.000
_cell.length_c   1.000
_cell.angle_alpha   90.00
_cell.angle_beta   90.00
_cell.angle_gamma   90.00
#
_symmetry.space_group_name_H-M   'P 1'
#
loop_
_entity.id
_entity.type
_entity.pdbx_description
1 polymer ?
#
loop_
_entity_poly.entity_id
_entity_poly.type
_entity_poly.pdbx_seq_one_letter_code
_entity_poly.pdbx_strand_id
1 'polypeptide(L)'
;MSWAFGSVYGSRIELPTGMMAGAVEMLAAGIVLMVASTLTGEKLTQMPSWSGIIAVAYLAIFGSLIAINAYMYLIRNVTPAVATSYAYVNPVVAVLLGTGFAGESLSLTEWTALGVIIFAVVLVTLGKYLFPARSEATPCEVEK
;
A
#
# COMPACT_ATOMS: atom_id res chain seq x y z
N MET A 1 8.10 -11.87 -0.25
CA MET A 1 7.29 -13.09 -0.03
C MET A 1 6.11 -12.84 0.90
N SER A 2 6.29 -12.20 2.06
CA SER A 2 5.21 -11.94 3.03
C SER A 2 4.05 -11.11 2.47
N TRP A 3 4.33 -10.11 1.62
CA TRP A 3 3.29 -9.28 1.01
C TRP A 3 2.41 -10.06 0.03
N ALA A 4 3.01 -10.77 -0.92
CA ALA A 4 2.28 -11.62 -1.87
C ALA A 4 1.48 -12.73 -1.17
N PHE A 5 2.05 -13.37 -0.14
CA PHE A 5 1.34 -14.35 0.67
C PHE A 5 0.13 -13.72 1.38
N GLY A 6 0.32 -12.56 2.03
CA GLY A 6 -0.75 -11.81 2.69
C GLY A 6 -1.87 -11.39 1.74
N SER A 7 -1.54 -10.92 0.53
CA SER A 7 -2.55 -10.56 -0.49
C SER A 7 -3.37 -11.77 -0.95
N VAL A 8 -2.73 -12.92 -1.17
CA VAL A 8 -3.44 -14.14 -1.58
C VAL A 8 -4.28 -14.69 -0.42
N TYR A 9 -3.72 -14.77 0.79
CA TYR A 9 -4.43 -15.27 1.96
C TYR A 9 -5.60 -14.35 2.35
N GLY A 10 -5.39 -13.03 2.31
CA GLY A 10 -6.42 -12.01 2.55
C GLY A 10 -7.60 -12.10 1.57
N SER A 11 -7.35 -12.51 0.33
CA SER A 11 -8.41 -12.72 -0.67
C SER A 11 -9.31 -13.94 -0.40
N ARG A 12 -8.94 -14.82 0.55
CA ARG A 12 -9.62 -16.08 0.86
C ARG A 12 -10.39 -16.07 2.19
N ILE A 13 -10.22 -15.03 3.00
CA ILE A 13 -10.81 -14.93 4.35
C ILE A 13 -11.92 -13.86 4.35
N GLU A 14 -12.97 -14.10 5.14
CA GLU A 14 -14.02 -13.12 5.36
C GLU A 14 -13.52 -12.06 6.34
N LEU A 15 -13.20 -10.87 5.82
CA LEU A 15 -12.84 -9.70 6.63
C LEU A 15 -14.09 -8.86 6.93
N PRO A 16 -14.17 -8.24 8.13
CA PRO A 16 -15.27 -7.36 8.48
C PRO A 16 -15.36 -6.19 7.50
N THR A 17 -16.54 -5.90 6.98
CA THR A 17 -16.71 -4.91 5.92
C THR A 17 -16.54 -3.47 6.42
N GLY A 18 -15.87 -2.62 5.64
CA GLY A 18 -15.76 -1.17 5.90
C GLY A 18 -14.57 -0.79 6.80
N MET A 19 -14.69 0.32 7.53
CA MET A 19 -13.60 0.90 8.34
C MET A 19 -13.07 -0.05 9.43
N MET A 20 -13.90 -1.01 9.85
CA MET A 20 -13.55 -1.98 10.88
C MET A 20 -12.49 -2.98 10.40
N ALA A 21 -12.43 -3.35 9.11
CA ALA A 21 -11.35 -4.20 8.57
C ALA A 21 -9.98 -3.56 8.78
N GLY A 22 -9.80 -2.33 8.32
CA GLY A 22 -8.52 -1.63 8.45
C GLY A 22 -8.10 -1.41 9.90
N ALA A 23 -9.06 -1.15 10.80
CA ALA A 23 -8.79 -0.99 12.22
C ALA A 23 -8.31 -2.32 12.87
N VAL A 24 -8.95 -3.44 12.55
CA VAL A 24 -8.57 -4.76 13.06
C VAL A 24 -7.21 -5.19 12.50
N GLU A 25 -6.94 -4.94 11.22
CA GLU A 25 -5.63 -5.22 10.61
C GLU A 25 -4.51 -4.40 11.27
N MET A 26 -4.71 -3.11 11.48
CA MET A 26 -3.73 -2.23 12.14
C MET A 26 -3.46 -2.65 13.60
N LEU A 27 -4.50 -3.03 14.35
CA LEU A 27 -4.36 -3.53 15.72
C LEU A 27 -3.63 -4.88 15.76
N ALA A 28 -4.02 -5.83 14.90
CA ALA A 28 -3.37 -7.13 14.81
C ALA A 28 -1.90 -6.98 14.44
N ALA A 29 -1.58 -6.15 13.43
CA ALA A 29 -0.21 -5.84 13.05
C ALA A 29 0.58 -5.21 14.21
N GLY A 30 -0.02 -4.26 14.94
CA GLY A 30 0.60 -3.64 16.12
C GLY A 30 0.92 -4.65 17.23
N ILE A 31 0.00 -5.57 17.53
CA ILE A 31 0.21 -6.64 18.52
C ILE A 31 1.33 -7.57 18.06
N VAL A 32 1.30 -8.02 16.81
CA VAL A 32 2.32 -8.90 16.24
C VAL A 32 3.70 -8.25 16.29
N LEU A 33 3.79 -6.96 15.92
CA LEU A 33 5.04 -6.20 15.99
C LEU A 33 5.53 -6.01 17.43
N MET A 34 4.63 -5.82 18.39
CA MET A 34 5.00 -5.71 19.81
C MET A 34 5.52 -7.03 20.36
N VAL A 35 4.87 -8.15 20.04
CA VAL A 35 5.37 -9.49 20.38
C VAL A 35 6.73 -9.74 19.74
N ALA A 36 6.88 -9.45 18.44
CA ALA A 36 8.16 -9.59 17.74
C ALA A 36 9.27 -8.77 18.41
N SER A 37 8.99 -7.49 18.74
CA SER A 37 9.92 -6.59 19.44
C SER A 37 10.37 -7.15 20.79
N THR A 38 9.45 -7.72 21.58
CA THR A 38 9.81 -8.36 22.85
C THR A 38 10.66 -9.62 22.67
N LEU A 39 10.38 -10.42 21.64
CA LEU A 39 11.15 -11.64 21.32
C LEU A 39 12.55 -11.33 20.79
N THR A 40 12.72 -10.24 20.02
CA THR A 40 14.03 -9.77 19.55
C THR A 40 14.82 -9.01 20.61
N GLY A 41 14.20 -8.71 21.76
CA GLY A 41 14.86 -8.03 22.87
C GLY A 41 15.14 -6.55 22.60
N GLU A 42 14.41 -5.93 21.68
CA GLU A 42 14.55 -4.50 21.40
C GLU A 42 14.10 -3.71 22.64
N LYS A 43 15.03 -2.94 23.20
CA LYS A 43 14.78 -2.07 24.35
C LYS A 43 14.89 -0.63 23.87
N LEU A 44 13.97 0.21 24.33
CA LEU A 44 14.10 1.67 24.20
C LEU A 44 15.25 2.13 25.11
N THR A 45 16.47 2.04 24.59
CA THR A 45 17.71 2.44 25.28
C THR A 45 17.79 3.95 25.48
N GLN A 46 17.12 4.72 24.63
CA GLN A 46 16.93 6.15 24.77
C GLN A 46 15.49 6.51 24.45
N MET A 47 14.95 7.47 25.20
CA MET A 47 13.63 8.02 24.92
C MET A 47 13.70 8.75 23.57
N PRO A 48 12.77 8.49 22.63
CA PRO A 48 12.78 9.16 21.34
C PRO A 48 12.76 10.68 21.53
N SER A 49 13.51 11.40 20.71
CA SER A 49 13.46 12.86 20.69
C SER A 49 12.04 13.35 20.38
N TRP A 50 11.71 14.57 20.79
CA TRP A 50 10.45 15.21 20.43
C TRP A 50 10.19 15.21 18.91
N SER A 51 11.24 15.34 18.10
CA SER A 51 11.14 15.20 16.63
C SER A 51 10.71 13.80 16.19
N GLY A 52 11.22 12.74 16.82
CA GLY A 52 10.82 11.37 16.53
C GLY A 52 9.37 11.08 16.92
N ILE A 53 8.93 11.59 18.08
CA ILE A 53 7.53 11.47 18.52
C ILE A 53 6.60 12.17 17.54
N ILE A 54 6.94 13.40 17.12
CA ILE A 54 6.15 14.16 16.15
C ILE A 54 6.12 13.46 14.79
N ALA A 55 7.23 12.87 14.33
CA ALA A 55 7.27 12.12 13.08
C ALA A 55 6.34 10.89 13.11
N VAL A 56 6.35 10.13 14.20
CA VAL A 56 5.44 8.98 14.38
C VAL A 56 3.98 9.45 14.43
N ALA A 57 3.68 10.53 15.16
CA ALA A 57 2.33 11.10 15.22
C ALA A 57 1.86 11.58 13.84
N TYR A 58 2.75 12.21 13.06
CA TYR A 58 2.46 12.63 11.69
C TYR A 58 2.11 11.43 10.80
N LEU A 59 2.91 10.35 10.83
CA LEU A 59 2.64 9.15 10.05
C LEU A 59 1.36 8.43 10.50
N ALA A 60 1.07 8.40 11.79
CA ALA A 60 -0.16 7.81 12.31
C ALA A 60 -1.41 8.55 11.83
N ILE A 61 -1.38 9.88 11.82
CA ILE A 61 -2.54 10.70 11.43
C ILE A 61 -2.64 10.80 9.90
N PHE A 62 -1.60 11.28 9.23
CA PHE A 62 -1.63 11.54 7.79
C PHE A 62 -1.39 10.27 6.97
N GLY A 63 -0.37 9.49 7.34
CA GLY A 63 0.05 8.29 6.61
C GLY A 63 -0.85 7.06 6.82
N SER A 64 -1.61 7.02 7.91
CA SER A 64 -2.53 5.93 8.21
C SER A 64 -3.98 6.41 8.26
N LEU A 65 -4.40 7.17 9.27
CA LEU A 65 -5.82 7.47 9.48
C LEU A 65 -6.45 8.19 8.26
N ILE A 66 -5.86 9.30 7.82
CA ILE A 66 -6.36 10.08 6.68
C ILE A 66 -6.21 9.28 5.38
N ALA A 67 -5.04 8.67 5.15
CA ALA A 67 -4.76 7.90 3.94
C ALA A 67 -5.71 6.71 3.75
N ILE A 68 -5.97 5.92 4.80
CA ILE A 68 -6.88 4.78 4.76
C ILE A 68 -8.31 5.24 4.50
N ASN A 69 -8.76 6.33 5.15
CA ASN A 69 -10.09 6.89 4.90
C ASN A 69 -10.24 7.39 3.46
N ALA A 70 -9.23 8.09 2.93
CA ALA A 70 -9.20 8.55 1.54
C ALA A 70 -9.22 7.37 0.56
N TYR A 71 -8.47 6.30 0.84
CA TYR A 71 -8.47 5.08 0.03
C TYR A 71 -9.83 4.37 0.07
N MET A 72 -10.45 4.25 1.24
CA MET A 72 -11.79 3.69 1.39
C MET A 72 -12.86 4.51 0.65
N TYR A 73 -12.73 5.83 0.64
CA TYR A 73 -13.56 6.69 -0.19
C TYR A 73 -13.32 6.43 -1.69
N LEU A 74 -12.06 6.36 -2.11
CA LEU A 74 -11.67 6.11 -3.49
C LEU A 74 -12.30 4.80 -4.02
N ILE A 75 -12.12 3.67 -3.33
CA ILE A 75 -12.66 2.37 -3.78
C ILE A 75 -14.21 2.33 -3.82
N ARG A 76 -14.90 3.21 -3.11
CA ARG A 76 -16.37 3.32 -3.11
C ARG A 76 -16.86 4.23 -4.24
N ASN A 77 -16.06 5.20 -4.66
CA ASN A 77 -16.46 6.25 -5.60
C ASN A 77 -15.89 6.05 -7.02
N VAL A 78 -14.85 5.24 -7.19
CA VAL A 78 -14.25 4.95 -8.51
C VAL A 78 -14.11 3.45 -8.75
N THR A 79 -13.85 3.06 -10.01
CA THR A 79 -13.63 1.66 -10.36
C THR A 79 -12.36 1.12 -9.69
N PRO A 80 -12.31 -0.17 -9.33
CA PRO A 80 -11.13 -0.80 -8.72
C PRO A 80 -9.83 -0.60 -9.54
N ALA A 81 -9.95 -0.50 -10.87
CA ALA A 81 -8.81 -0.21 -11.75
C ALA A 81 -8.18 1.15 -11.44
N VAL A 82 -8.99 2.20 -11.29
CA VAL A 82 -8.53 3.56 -10.93
C VAL A 82 -8.07 3.61 -9.48
N ALA A 83 -8.71 2.85 -8.58
CA ALA A 83 -8.20 2.74 -7.23
C ALA A 83 -6.77 2.16 -7.24
N THR A 84 -6.50 1.07 -7.96
CA THR A 84 -5.16 0.48 -8.01
C THR A 84 -4.09 1.36 -8.66
N SER A 85 -4.46 2.39 -9.42
CA SER A 85 -3.46 3.27 -10.07
C SER A 85 -2.69 4.13 -9.08
N TYR A 86 -3.14 4.31 -7.84
CA TYR A 86 -2.37 5.05 -6.82
C TYR A 86 -0.96 4.42 -6.63
N ALA A 87 -0.86 3.09 -6.68
CA ALA A 87 0.38 2.37 -6.46
C ALA A 87 1.44 2.69 -7.55
N TYR A 88 0.99 3.09 -8.73
CA TYR A 88 1.83 3.49 -9.86
C TYR A 88 2.32 4.93 -9.75
N VAL A 89 1.56 5.78 -9.07
CA VAL A 89 1.90 7.20 -8.86
C VAL A 89 2.86 7.37 -7.67
N ASN A 90 2.82 6.47 -6.68
CA ASN A 90 3.64 6.53 -5.49
C ASN A 90 5.16 6.70 -5.74
N PRO A 91 5.81 5.94 -6.65
CA PRO A 91 7.24 6.12 -6.92
C PRO A 91 7.59 7.52 -7.44
N VAL A 92 6.73 8.09 -8.28
CA VAL A 92 6.92 9.43 -8.84
C VAL A 92 6.79 10.49 -7.74
N VAL A 93 5.76 10.38 -6.90
CA VAL A 93 5.53 11.31 -5.78
C VAL A 93 6.68 11.22 -4.77
N ALA A 94 7.15 10.02 -4.45
CA ALA A 94 8.26 9.81 -3.53
C ALA A 94 9.54 10.51 -4.03
N VAL A 95 9.88 10.37 -5.31
CA VAL A 95 11.05 11.03 -5.90
C VAL A 95 10.90 12.55 -5.89
N LEU A 96 9.75 13.08 -6.30
CA LEU A 96 9.51 14.53 -6.32
C LEU A 96 9.64 15.15 -4.93
N LEU A 97 9.13 14.46 -3.90
CA LEU A 97 9.29 14.88 -2.52
C LEU A 97 10.74 14.75 -2.05
N GLY A 98 11.45 13.66 -2.40
CA GLY A 98 12.87 13.47 -2.07
C GLY A 98 13.75 14.56 -2.67
N THR A 99 13.66 14.77 -3.98
CA THR A 99 14.50 15.75 -4.68
C THR A 99 14.09 17.19 -4.42
N GLY A 100 12.78 17.45 -4.28
CA GLY A 100 12.23 18.80 -4.16
C GLY A 100 12.13 19.32 -2.73
N PHE A 101 11.76 18.46 -1.77
CA PHE A 101 11.51 18.85 -0.39
C PHE A 101 12.64 18.39 0.55
N ALA A 102 13.15 17.17 0.40
CA ALA A 102 14.26 16.67 1.22
C ALA A 102 15.65 17.11 0.69
N GLY A 103 15.71 17.65 -0.52
CA GLY A 103 16.95 18.12 -1.15
C GLY A 103 17.89 16.99 -1.59
N GLU A 104 17.36 15.78 -1.76
CA GLU A 104 18.16 14.63 -2.21
C GLU A 104 18.59 14.80 -3.68
N SER A 105 19.89 14.68 -3.93
CA SER A 105 20.44 14.71 -5.29
C SER A 105 20.53 13.29 -5.85
N LEU A 106 19.68 12.96 -6.82
CA LEU A 106 19.75 11.67 -7.49
C LEU A 106 20.88 11.63 -8.53
N SER A 107 21.70 10.61 -8.44
CA SER A 107 22.71 10.25 -9.43
C SER A 107 22.09 9.78 -10.74
N LEU A 108 22.89 9.73 -11.81
CA LEU A 108 22.44 9.27 -13.12
C LEU A 108 21.88 7.83 -13.08
N THR A 109 22.46 6.98 -12.23
CA THR A 109 22.01 5.59 -12.04
C THR A 109 20.60 5.54 -11.45
N GLU A 110 20.30 6.38 -10.45
CA GLU A 110 18.97 6.43 -9.82
C GLU A 110 17.91 6.98 -10.78
N TRP A 111 18.27 7.96 -11.61
CA TRP A 111 17.40 8.43 -12.69
C TRP A 111 17.09 7.34 -13.71
N THR A 112 18.08 6.54 -14.10
CA THR A 112 17.83 5.41 -15.02
C THR A 112 16.98 4.32 -14.38
N ALA A 113 17.22 4.00 -13.10
CA ALA A 113 16.42 3.03 -12.36
C ALA A 113 14.96 3.49 -12.23
N LEU A 114 14.73 4.77 -11.94
CA LEU A 114 13.40 5.37 -11.91
C LEU A 114 12.70 5.24 -13.27
N GLY A 115 13.41 5.55 -14.36
CA GLY A 115 12.88 5.38 -15.72
C GLY A 115 12.43 3.95 -16.01
N VAL A 116 13.23 2.96 -15.60
CA VAL A 116 12.90 1.53 -15.75
C VAL A 116 11.67 1.16 -14.92
N ILE A 117 11.57 1.61 -13.67
CA ILE A 117 10.42 1.34 -12.78
C ILE A 117 9.13 1.93 -13.37
N ILE A 118 9.17 3.20 -13.79
CA ILE A 118 8.00 3.87 -14.40
C ILE A 118 7.60 3.14 -15.69
N PHE A 119 8.58 2.78 -16.52
CA PHE A 119 8.30 2.05 -17.77
C PHE A 119 7.63 0.70 -17.52
N ALA A 120 8.12 -0.08 -16.53
CA ALA A 120 7.51 -1.35 -16.15
C ALA A 120 6.07 -1.17 -15.64
N VAL A 121 5.83 -0.15 -14.82
CA VAL A 121 4.51 0.23 -14.30
C VAL A 121 3.54 0.59 -15.45
N VAL A 122 4.00 1.37 -16.43
CA VAL A 122 3.23 1.76 -17.61
C VAL A 122 2.88 0.53 -18.44
N LEU A 123 3.83 -0.37 -18.69
CA LEU A 123 3.60 -1.63 -19.40
C LEU A 123 2.54 -2.52 -18.73
N VAL A 124 2.63 -2.71 -17.42
CA VAL A 124 1.64 -3.50 -16.65
C VAL A 124 0.26 -2.87 -16.73
N THR A 125 0.18 -1.54 -16.68
CA THR A 125 -1.07 -0.80 -16.78
C THR A 125 -1.69 -0.96 -18.17
N LEU A 126 -0.93 -0.71 -19.23
CA LEU A 126 -1.37 -0.85 -20.62
C LEU A 126 -1.77 -2.30 -20.96
N GLY A 127 -1.06 -3.30 -20.45
CA GLY A 127 -1.40 -4.71 -20.65
C GLY A 127 -2.82 -5.06 -20.18
N LYS A 128 -3.27 -4.50 -19.05
CA LYS A 128 -4.64 -4.69 -18.54
C LYS A 128 -5.71 -4.05 -19.41
N TYR A 129 -5.40 -2.95 -20.11
CA TYR A 129 -6.33 -2.27 -21.02
C TYR A 129 -6.32 -2.86 -22.44
N LEU A 130 -5.16 -3.31 -22.92
CA LEU A 130 -4.99 -3.83 -24.28
C LEU A 130 -5.38 -5.31 -24.41
N PHE A 131 -5.25 -6.09 -23.33
CA PHE A 131 -5.68 -7.50 -23.27
C PHE A 131 -6.70 -7.70 -22.14
N PRO A 132 -7.94 -7.22 -22.29
CA PRO A 132 -8.99 -7.57 -21.35
C PRO A 132 -9.18 -9.10 -21.38
N ALA A 133 -8.94 -9.75 -20.24
CA ALA A 133 -9.16 -11.19 -20.11
C ALA A 133 -10.61 -11.49 -20.53
N ARG A 134 -10.76 -12.44 -21.46
CA ARG A 134 -12.06 -12.86 -21.97
C ARG A 134 -12.87 -13.40 -20.79
N SER A 135 -14.00 -12.77 -20.50
CA SER A 135 -14.96 -13.25 -19.50
C SER A 135 -15.60 -14.54 -20.00
N GLU A 136 -14.98 -15.69 -19.72
CA GLU A 136 -15.67 -16.97 -19.76
C GLU A 136 -16.13 -17.32 -18.36
N ALA A 137 -17.40 -17.00 -18.09
CA ALA A 137 -18.21 -17.71 -17.12
C ALA A 137 -19.64 -17.75 -17.69
N THR A 138 -19.90 -18.80 -18.46
CA THR A 138 -21.26 -19.25 -18.81
C THR A 138 -22.09 -19.36 -17.53
N PRO A 139 -23.29 -18.77 -17.44
CA PRO A 139 -24.20 -19.08 -16.35
C PRO A 139 -24.55 -20.57 -16.47
N CYS A 140 -24.21 -21.37 -15.46
CA CYS A 140 -24.85 -22.68 -15.32
C CYS A 140 -26.32 -22.42 -14.98
N GLU A 141 -27.17 -22.61 -15.98
CA GLU A 141 -28.61 -22.69 -15.81
C GLU A 141 -28.91 -23.93 -14.97
N VAL A 142 -29.23 -23.73 -13.69
CA VAL A 142 -29.74 -24.80 -12.83
C VAL A 142 -31.25 -24.84 -13.00
N GLU A 143 -31.69 -25.57 -14.01
CA GLU A 143 -33.08 -26.03 -14.14
C GLU A 143 -33.25 -27.34 -13.36
N LYS A 144 -33.88 -27.27 -12.17
CA LYS A 144 -35.03 -28.08 -11.76
C LYS A 144 -35.46 -27.80 -10.32
#